data_AF-A0A9D5PMP9-F1
#
_entry.id   AF-A0A9D5PMP9-F1
#
_cell.length_a   1.000
_cell.length_b   1.000
_cell.length_c   1.000
_cell.angle_alpha   90.00
_cell.angle_beta   90.00
_cell.angle_gamma   90.00
#
_symmetry.space_group_name_H-M   'P 1'
#
loop_
_entity.id
_entity.type
_entity.pdbx_description
1 polymer ?
#
loop_
_entity_poly.entity_id
_entity_poly.type
_entity_poly.pdbx_seq_one_letter_code
_entity_poly.pdbx_strand_id
1 'polypeptide(L)'
;MGSEKYFIGKNTVAASLIKAFIALLFVFSVVFFIWSVMQYNKTMEDKAEKEAYIEELKEEIEELEYLVEMPLDDDYKIRIAREKLGMCFPDEIIFYTDLD
;
A
#
# COMPACT_ATOMS: atom_id res chain seq x y z
N MET A 1 -48.72 -53.73 -28.23
CA MET A 1 -48.59 -52.32 -27.78
C MET A 1 -47.62 -52.31 -26.61
N GLY A 2 -46.38 -51.89 -26.86
CA GLY A 2 -45.29 -51.95 -25.90
C GLY A 2 -45.44 -50.89 -24.81
N SER A 3 -45.33 -51.33 -23.55
CA SER A 3 -45.01 -50.45 -22.44
C SER A 3 -43.52 -50.57 -22.20
N GLU A 4 -42.76 -49.62 -22.73
CA GLU A 4 -41.35 -49.47 -22.35
C GLU A 4 -41.30 -49.08 -20.88
N LYS A 5 -41.06 -50.08 -20.04
CA LYS A 5 -40.67 -49.88 -18.67
C LYS A 5 -39.26 -49.31 -18.71
N TYR A 6 -39.15 -48.00 -18.52
CA TYR A 6 -37.89 -47.35 -18.22
C TYR A 6 -37.35 -47.98 -16.93
N PHE A 7 -36.48 -48.96 -17.10
CA PHE A 7 -35.60 -49.50 -16.07
C PHE A 7 -34.63 -48.38 -15.69
N ILE A 8 -35.09 -47.44 -14.85
CA ILE A 8 -34.18 -46.57 -14.10
C ILE A 8 -33.62 -47.44 -12.99
N GLY A 9 -32.61 -48.23 -13.37
CA GLY A 9 -31.75 -48.95 -12.46
C GLY A 9 -31.24 -47.98 -11.40
N LYS A 10 -31.57 -48.29 -10.15
CA LYS A 10 -31.27 -47.49 -8.97
C LYS A 10 -29.76 -47.52 -8.68
N ASN A 11 -28.97 -46.74 -9.41
CA ASN A 11 -27.54 -46.59 -9.17
C ASN A 11 -27.32 -45.60 -8.02
N THR A 12 -27.80 -45.97 -6.82
CA THR A 12 -27.69 -45.18 -5.57
C THR A 12 -26.26 -44.76 -5.26
N VAL A 13 -25.28 -45.61 -5.60
CA VAL A 13 -23.85 -45.33 -5.48
C VAL A 13 -23.40 -44.20 -6.41
N ALA A 14 -23.79 -44.20 -7.68
CA ALA A 14 -23.41 -43.14 -8.62
C ALA A 14 -24.00 -41.78 -8.20
N ALA A 15 -25.28 -41.76 -7.80
CA ALA A 15 -25.93 -40.56 -7.28
C ALA A 15 -25.29 -40.06 -5.97
N SER A 16 -24.83 -40.97 -5.10
CA SER A 16 -24.15 -40.60 -3.85
C SER A 16 -22.74 -40.07 -4.10
N LEU A 17 -22.01 -40.63 -5.06
CA LEU A 17 -20.69 -40.14 -5.48
C LEU A 17 -20.77 -38.75 -6.10
N ILE A 18 -21.76 -38.49 -6.96
CA ILE A 18 -21.96 -37.15 -7.55
C ILE A 18 -22.28 -36.12 -6.47
N LYS A 19 -23.13 -36.45 -5.49
CA LYS A 19 -23.43 -35.57 -4.36
C LYS A 19 -22.20 -35.29 -3.50
N ALA A 20 -21.38 -36.31 -3.23
CA ALA A 20 -20.13 -36.16 -2.49
C ALA A 20 -19.12 -35.26 -3.25
N PHE A 21 -19.03 -35.42 -4.57
CA PHE A 21 -18.16 -34.61 -5.40
C PHE A 21 -18.59 -33.14 -5.45
N ILE A 22 -19.90 -32.88 -5.58
CA ILE A 22 -20.46 -31.52 -5.54
C ILE A 22 -20.22 -30.88 -4.16
N ALA A 23 -20.42 -31.64 -3.07
CA ALA A 23 -20.15 -31.15 -1.72
C ALA A 23 -18.66 -30.78 -1.55
N LEU A 24 -17.74 -31.59 -2.06
CA LEU A 24 -16.31 -31.32 -2.01
C LEU A 24 -15.95 -30.06 -2.82
N LEU A 25 -16.52 -29.91 -4.02
CA LEU A 25 -16.35 -28.72 -4.86
C LEU A 25 -16.86 -27.45 -4.15
N PHE A 26 -17.98 -27.56 -3.44
CA PHE A 26 -18.56 -26.45 -2.70
C PHE A 26 -17.64 -26.02 -1.54
N VAL A 27 -17.14 -26.99 -0.77
CA VAL A 27 -16.18 -26.72 0.32
C VAL A 27 -14.89 -26.10 -0.24
N PHE A 28 -14.36 -26.63 -1.34
CA PHE A 28 -13.17 -26.07 -1.99
C PHE A 28 -13.40 -24.64 -2.48
N SER A 29 -14.56 -24.36 -3.06
CA SER A 29 -14.95 -23.02 -3.53
C SER A 29 -15.03 -22.02 -2.37
N VAL A 30 -15.63 -22.41 -1.24
CA VAL A 30 -15.71 -21.53 -0.05
C VAL A 30 -14.33 -21.22 0.51
N VAL A 31 -13.45 -22.22 0.63
CA VAL A 31 -12.07 -22.02 1.12
C VAL A 31 -11.30 -21.11 0.17
N PHE A 32 -11.42 -21.32 -1.14
CA PHE A 32 -10.76 -20.49 -2.14
C PHE A 32 -11.27 -19.05 -2.12
N PHE A 33 -12.57 -18.85 -1.93
CA PHE A 33 -13.18 -17.53 -1.80
C PHE A 33 -12.66 -16.78 -0.58
N ILE A 34 -12.62 -17.43 0.59
CA ILE A 34 -12.08 -16.83 1.83
C ILE A 34 -10.61 -16.44 1.63
N TRP A 35 -9.81 -17.33 1.05
CA TRP A 35 -8.39 -17.06 0.77
C TRP A 35 -8.22 -15.87 -0.19
N SER A 36 -9.05 -15.80 -1.24
CA SER A 36 -9.03 -14.71 -2.20
C SER A 36 -9.41 -13.37 -1.57
N VAL A 37 -10.39 -13.34 -0.65
CA VAL A 37 -10.79 -12.11 0.06
C VAL A 37 -9.67 -11.62 0.98
N MET A 38 -9.02 -12.52 1.72
CA MET A 38 -7.89 -12.16 2.57
C MET A 38 -6.70 -11.62 1.76
N GLN A 39 -6.40 -12.26 0.63
CA GLN A 39 -5.32 -11.82 -0.27
C GLN A 39 -5.63 -10.47 -0.90
N TYR A 40 -6.91 -10.21 -1.24
CA TYR A 40 -7.34 -8.93 -1.79
C TYR A 40 -7.16 -7.78 -0.79
N ASN A 41 -7.54 -7.98 0.47
CA ASN A 41 -7.40 -6.97 1.51
C ASN A 41 -5.92 -6.64 1.77
N LYS A 42 -5.05 -7.66 1.85
CA LYS A 42 -3.61 -7.46 2.03
C LYS A 42 -2.98 -6.71 0.85
N THR A 43 -3.41 -7.00 -0.37
CA THR A 43 -2.92 -6.32 -1.57
C THR A 43 -3.33 -4.84 -1.61
N MET A 44 -4.44 -4.47 -0.97
CA MET A 44 -4.89 -3.08 -0.89
C MET A 44 -4.14 -2.29 0.19
N GLU A 45 -3.89 -2.89 1.36
CA GLU A 45 -3.04 -2.27 2.39
C GLU A 45 -1.61 -2.06 1.89
N ASP A 46 -1.01 -3.08 1.26
CA ASP A 46 0.34 -3.00 0.70
C ASP A 46 0.44 -1.95 -0.43
N LYS A 47 -0.66 -1.65 -1.12
CA LYS A 47 -0.70 -0.60 -2.16
C LYS A 47 -0.79 0.79 -1.54
N ALA A 48 -1.66 0.97 -0.56
CA ALA A 48 -1.81 2.24 0.13
C ALA A 48 -0.52 2.64 0.85
N GLU A 49 0.17 1.69 1.50
CA GLU A 49 1.46 1.93 2.15
C GLU A 49 2.54 2.34 1.14
N LYS A 50 2.62 1.64 0.00
CA LYS A 50 3.59 1.98 -1.06
C LYS A 50 3.28 3.31 -1.74
N GLU A 51 2.02 3.65 -1.93
CA GLU A 51 1.61 4.94 -2.49
C GLU A 51 1.95 6.09 -1.54
N ALA A 52 1.68 5.93 -0.23
CA ALA A 52 2.06 6.92 0.78
C ALA A 52 3.59 7.13 0.83
N TYR A 53 4.37 6.04 0.76
CA TYR A 53 5.82 6.14 0.73
C TYR A 53 6.35 6.83 -0.54
N ILE A 54 5.71 6.62 -1.69
CA ILE A 54 6.05 7.31 -2.94
C ILE A 54 5.69 8.80 -2.85
N GLU A 55 4.58 9.15 -2.20
CA GLU A 55 4.14 10.53 -2.01
C GLU A 55 5.12 11.29 -1.09
N GLU A 56 5.50 10.70 0.03
CA GLU A 56 6.50 11.27 0.95
C GLU A 56 7.85 11.52 0.23
N LEU A 57 8.33 10.55 -0.55
CA LEU A 57 9.55 10.71 -1.33
C LEU A 57 9.44 11.80 -2.41
N LYS A 58 8.26 11.98 -3.00
CA LYS A 58 8.05 13.05 -3.99
C LYS A 58 8.09 14.42 -3.36
N GLU A 59 7.50 14.57 -2.18
CA GLU A 59 7.52 15.82 -1.42
C GLU A 59 8.96 16.19 -1.02
N GLU A 60 9.74 15.21 -0.55
CA GLU A 60 11.16 15.40 -0.24
C GLU A 60 11.99 15.79 -1.48
N ILE A 61 11.74 15.16 -2.63
CA ILE A 61 12.40 15.51 -3.89
C ILE A 61 12.04 16.94 -4.31
N GLU A 62 10.76 17.33 -4.23
CA GLU A 62 10.32 18.67 -4.60
C GLU A 62 10.97 19.75 -3.71
N GLU A 63 11.09 19.50 -2.40
CA GLU A 63 11.79 20.39 -1.47
C GLU A 63 13.28 20.51 -1.82
N LEU A 64 13.95 19.38 -2.09
CA LEU A 64 15.35 19.35 -2.48
C LEU A 64 15.59 20.05 -3.83
N GLU A 65 14.72 19.81 -4.81
CA GLU A 65 14.78 20.49 -6.11
C GLU A 65 14.60 21.99 -5.94
N TYR A 66 13.66 22.44 -5.10
CA TYR A 66 13.50 23.86 -4.78
C TYR A 66 14.77 24.48 -4.17
N LEU A 67 15.43 23.76 -3.24
CA LEU A 67 16.69 24.22 -2.64
C LEU A 67 17.85 24.26 -3.64
N VAL A 68 17.88 23.36 -4.62
CA VAL A 68 18.90 23.31 -5.66
C VAL A 68 18.66 24.37 -6.74
N GLU A 69 17.40 24.62 -7.11
CA GLU A 69 17.03 25.62 -8.10
C GLU A 69 17.13 27.05 -7.57
N MET A 70 17.12 27.23 -6.24
CA MET A 70 17.29 28.54 -5.64
C MET A 70 18.64 29.15 -6.06
N PRO A 71 18.67 30.41 -6.55
CA PRO A 71 19.93 31.04 -6.92
C PRO A 71 20.88 31.07 -5.71
N LEU A 72 22.08 30.53 -5.90
CA LEU A 72 23.18 30.54 -4.93
C LEU A 72 23.85 31.92 -4.86
N ASP A 73 23.03 32.93 -4.57
CA ASP A 73 23.45 34.32 -4.43
C ASP A 73 24.13 34.59 -3.08
N ASP A 74 24.54 35.85 -2.87
CA ASP A 74 25.19 36.26 -1.63
C ASP A 74 24.24 36.14 -0.43
N ASP A 75 22.94 36.32 -0.63
CA ASP A 75 21.92 36.16 0.41
C ASP A 75 21.80 34.70 0.88
N TYR A 76 21.88 33.73 -0.05
CA TYR A 76 21.97 32.31 0.29
C TYR A 76 23.20 32.01 1.16
N LYS A 77 24.37 32.56 0.80
CA LYS A 77 25.62 32.38 1.56
C LYS A 77 25.52 32.95 2.97
N ILE A 78 24.94 34.14 3.10
CA ILE A 78 24.72 34.81 4.39
C ILE A 78 23.76 33.99 5.27
N ARG A 79 22.68 33.45 4.70
CA ARG A 79 21.72 32.60 5.42
C ARG A 79 22.35 31.33 5.94
N ILE A 80 23.08 30.59 5.10
CA ILE A 80 23.78 29.36 5.52
C ILE A 80 24.88 29.66 6.55
N ALA A 81 25.60 30.77 6.42
CA ALA A 81 26.61 31.18 7.40
C ALA A 81 25.99 31.50 8.77
N ARG A 82 24.80 32.13 8.81
CA ARG A 82 24.06 32.34 10.06
C ARG A 82 23.52 31.03 10.64
N GLU A 83 22.82 30.21 9.86
CA GLU A 83 22.16 28.99 10.35
C GLU A 83 23.13 27.87 10.73
N LYS A 84 24.14 27.59 9.88
CA LYS A 84 25.05 26.46 10.09
C LYS A 84 26.34 26.82 10.81
N LEU A 85 26.80 28.07 10.68
CA LEU A 85 28.09 28.51 11.24
C LEU A 85 27.92 29.51 12.40
N GLY A 86 26.69 29.96 12.69
CA GLY A 86 26.43 30.94 13.75
C GLY A 86 27.12 32.29 13.51
N MET A 87 27.48 32.59 12.26
CA MET A 87 28.22 33.80 11.92
C MET A 87 27.27 35.00 11.83
N CYS A 88 27.69 36.12 12.39
CA CYS A 88 27.01 37.41 12.27
C CYS A 88 27.92 38.41 11.55
N PHE A 89 27.35 39.49 11.03
CA PHE A 89 28.18 40.58 10.54
C PHE A 89 28.86 41.30 11.72
N PRO A 90 30.05 41.91 11.51
CA PRO A 90 30.80 42.57 12.58
C PRO A 90 30.06 43.75 13.24
N ASP A 91 29.08 44.31 12.53
CA ASP A 91 28.25 45.45 12.89
C ASP A 91 26.86 45.05 13.44
N GLU A 92 26.54 43.76 13.53
CA GLU A 92 25.29 43.28 14.12
C GLU A 92 25.37 43.10 15.65
N ILE A 93 24.36 43.60 16.36
CA ILE A 93 24.23 43.40 17.81
C ILE A 93 23.40 42.12 18.04
N ILE A 94 24.04 41.06 18.56
CA ILE A 94 23.37 39.80 18.89
C ILE A 94 22.68 39.93 20.25
N PHE A 95 21.37 39.69 20.29
CA PHE A 95 20.61 39.58 21.53
C PHE A 95 20.42 38.10 21.88
N TYR A 96 21.07 37.65 22.96
CA TYR A 96 20.81 36.33 23.54
C TYR A 96 19.64 36.49 24.52
N THR A 97 18.50 35.90 24.17
CA THR A 97 17.36 35.80 25.09
C THR A 97 17.52 34.50 25.86
N ASP A 98 18.14 34.56 27.03
CA ASP A 98 18.16 33.46 28.00
C ASP A 98 16.76 33.37 28.65
N LEU A 99 15.83 32.71 27.98
CA LEU A 99 14.57 32.25 28.56
C LEU A 99 14.59 30.72 28.51
N ASP A 100 15.10 30.13 29.59
CA ASP A 100 14.95 28.69 29.90
C ASP A 100 13.47 28.32 30.12
#